data_AF-A0A317YMI5-F1
#
_entry.id   AF-A0A317YMI5-F1
#
_cell.length_a   1.000
_cell.length_b   1.000
_cell.length_c   1.000
_cell.angle_alpha   90.00
_cell.angle_beta   90.00
_cell.angle_gamma   90.00
#
_symmetry.space_group_name_H-M   'P 1'
#
loop_
_entity.id
_entity.type
_entity.pdbx_description
1 polymer ?
#
loop_
_entity_poly.entity_id
_entity_poly.type
_entity_poly.pdbx_seq_one_letter_code
_entity_poly.pdbx_strand_id
1 'polypeptide(L)'
;NTATTNMSIDIQKALDIISDVPLFKRTKQDIHETLTRIDNKLIKIGVFGTFSAGKSSLINALLGEHILVSSPNPTTAATTEISYGDESYITLKSQTQLIDEINAVVEYQDISFSTIEDFINSDLE
;
A
#
# COMPACT_ATOMS: atom_id res chain seq x y z
N ASN A 1 14.46 9.74 -22.58
CA ASN A 1 14.91 9.47 -21.20
C ASN A 1 15.40 10.73 -20.46
N THR A 2 14.88 11.91 -20.82
CA THR A 2 15.37 13.23 -20.38
C THR A 2 14.28 14.07 -19.70
N ALA A 3 13.02 13.60 -19.66
CA ALA A 3 11.89 14.31 -19.07
C ALA A 3 11.74 14.07 -17.57
N THR A 4 12.09 12.87 -17.07
CA THR A 4 11.99 12.49 -15.65
C THR A 4 13.02 13.20 -14.77
N THR A 5 14.21 13.51 -15.28
CA THR A 5 15.28 14.16 -14.51
C THR A 5 15.02 15.64 -14.24
N ASN A 6 14.22 16.32 -15.07
CA ASN A 6 13.90 17.73 -14.86
C ASN A 6 12.77 17.93 -13.83
N MET A 7 11.85 16.96 -13.67
CA MET A 7 10.70 17.10 -12.77
C MET A 7 11.04 16.84 -11.30
N SER A 8 12.00 15.93 -11.03
CA SER A 8 12.48 15.67 -9.66
C SER A 8 13.21 16.87 -9.05
N ILE A 9 13.90 17.67 -9.88
CA ILE A 9 14.65 18.86 -9.46
C ILE A 9 13.74 19.98 -8.95
N ASP A 10 12.49 20.09 -9.43
CA ASP A 10 11.57 21.16 -8.99
C ASP A 10 10.80 20.81 -7.71
N ILE A 11 10.37 19.56 -7.56
CA ILE A 11 9.60 19.15 -6.36
C ILE A 11 10.49 19.18 -5.12
N GLN A 12 11.74 18.72 -5.22
CA GLN A 12 12.65 18.70 -4.08
C GLN A 12 12.97 20.12 -3.58
N LYS A 13 13.20 21.06 -4.51
CA LYS A 13 13.39 22.48 -4.17
C LYS A 13 12.16 23.09 -3.52
N ALA A 14 10.96 22.76 -4.02
CA ALA A 14 9.72 23.23 -3.42
C ALA A 14 9.54 22.70 -1.99
N LEU A 15 9.88 21.43 -1.74
CA LEU A 15 9.87 20.84 -0.39
C LEU A 15 10.84 21.53 0.56
N ASP A 16 12.04 21.90 0.08
CA ASP A 16 13.04 22.61 0.87
C ASP A 16 12.56 24.02 1.28
N ILE A 17 11.85 24.74 0.40
CA ILE A 17 11.30 26.07 0.71
C ILE A 17 10.29 26.00 1.88
N ILE A 18 9.54 24.90 1.97
CA ILE A 18 8.52 24.71 3.02
C ILE A 18 8.99 23.79 4.16
N SER A 19 10.30 23.49 4.26
CA SER A 19 10.88 22.55 5.22
C SER A 19 10.52 22.90 6.66
N ASP A 20 10.50 24.19 6.99
CA ASP A 20 10.38 24.68 8.36
C ASP A 20 8.93 25.00 8.76
N VAL A 21 7.97 24.82 7.85
CA VAL A 21 6.55 25.06 8.12
C VAL A 21 5.93 23.80 8.73
N PRO A 22 5.51 23.81 10.03
CA PRO A 22 4.98 22.62 10.70
C PRO A 22 3.66 22.14 10.11
N LEU A 23 2.84 23.09 9.61
CA LEU A 23 1.53 22.82 9.01
C LEU A 23 1.61 21.79 7.86
N PHE A 24 2.71 21.79 7.10
CA PHE A 24 2.89 20.91 5.94
C PHE A 24 3.64 19.61 6.26
N LYS A 25 3.84 19.26 7.54
CA LYS A 25 4.63 18.06 7.90
C LYS A 25 4.12 16.80 7.21
N ARG A 26 2.81 16.55 7.23
CA ARG A 26 2.20 15.37 6.62
C ARG A 26 2.28 15.40 5.10
N THR A 27 1.88 16.51 4.48
CA THR A 27 1.97 16.68 3.02
C THR A 27 3.41 16.50 2.50
N LYS A 28 4.43 16.98 3.23
CA LYS A 28 5.83 16.76 2.90
C LYS A 28 6.19 15.27 2.93
N GLN A 29 5.75 14.55 3.96
CA GLN A 29 5.94 13.11 4.08
C GLN A 29 5.31 12.37 2.90
N ASP A 30 4.04 12.67 2.57
CA ASP A 30 3.31 12.02 1.48
C ASP A 30 3.98 12.24 0.12
N ILE A 31 4.49 13.46 -0.14
CA ILE A 31 5.23 13.77 -1.37
C ILE A 31 6.55 12.99 -1.40
N HIS A 32 7.29 12.94 -0.29
CA HIS A 32 8.57 12.23 -0.24
C HIS A 32 8.42 10.72 -0.47
N GLU A 33 7.39 10.11 0.13
CA GLU A 33 7.01 8.73 -0.12
C GLU A 33 6.61 8.50 -1.58
N THR A 34 5.90 9.46 -2.18
CA THR A 34 5.52 9.40 -3.59
C THR A 34 6.73 9.45 -4.53
N LEU A 35 7.68 10.35 -4.28
CA LEU A 35 8.93 10.43 -5.05
C LEU A 35 9.72 9.12 -4.94
N THR A 36 9.83 8.58 -3.73
CA THR A 36 10.51 7.30 -3.47
C THR A 36 9.87 6.14 -4.26
N ARG A 37 8.53 6.07 -4.31
CA ARG A 37 7.80 5.06 -5.09
C ARG A 37 8.07 5.18 -6.59
N ILE A 38 8.14 6.40 -7.11
CA ILE A 38 8.44 6.67 -8.53
C ILE A 38 9.88 6.25 -8.87
N ASP A 39 10.85 6.64 -8.06
CA ASP A 39 12.27 6.32 -8.28
C ASP A 39 12.52 4.82 -8.23
N ASN A 40 11.87 4.12 -7.29
CA ASN A 40 11.93 2.66 -7.17
C ASN A 40 11.10 1.92 -8.23
N LYS A 41 10.44 2.63 -9.17
CA LYS A 41 9.59 2.06 -10.23
C LYS A 41 8.55 1.07 -9.68
N LEU A 42 8.04 1.32 -8.48
CA LEU A 42 7.07 0.43 -7.85
C LEU A 42 5.71 0.60 -8.54
N ILE A 43 5.38 -0.35 -9.42
CA ILE A 43 4.08 -0.41 -10.09
C ILE A 43 3.18 -1.37 -9.30
N LYS A 44 2.06 -0.86 -8.79
CA LYS A 44 1.03 -1.70 -8.17
C LYS A 44 0.04 -2.17 -9.22
N ILE A 45 -0.14 -3.48 -9.33
CA ILE A 45 -1.11 -4.12 -10.22
C ILE A 45 -2.16 -4.80 -9.36
N GLY A 46 -3.42 -4.38 -9.50
CA GLY A 46 -4.55 -5.00 -8.83
C GLY A 46 -5.16 -6.13 -9.67
N VAL A 47 -5.29 -7.32 -9.10
CA VAL A 47 -5.93 -8.48 -9.75
C VAL A 47 -7.23 -8.80 -9.02
N PHE A 48 -8.36 -8.60 -9.69
CA PHE A 48 -9.71 -8.76 -9.11
C PHE A 48 -10.51 -9.84 -9.84
N GLY A 49 -11.46 -10.47 -9.14
CA GLY A 49 -12.33 -11.49 -9.71
C GLY A 49 -12.91 -12.42 -8.65
N THR A 50 -13.95 -13.18 -9.01
CA THR A 50 -14.62 -14.13 -8.11
C THR A 50 -13.67 -15.21 -7.58
N PHE A 51 -14.02 -15.82 -6.46
CA PHE A 51 -13.25 -16.96 -5.93
C PHE A 51 -13.12 -18.05 -7.00
N SER A 52 -11.93 -18.66 -7.10
CA SER A 52 -11.62 -19.71 -8.09
C SER A 52 -11.61 -19.29 -9.57
N ALA A 53 -11.62 -18.00 -9.89
CA ALA A 53 -11.47 -17.48 -11.26
C ALA A 53 -10.05 -17.64 -11.86
N GLY A 54 -9.15 -18.39 -11.21
CA GLY A 54 -7.78 -18.60 -11.71
C GLY A 54 -6.79 -17.46 -11.45
N LYS A 55 -7.11 -16.52 -10.55
CA LYS A 55 -6.25 -15.36 -10.22
C LYS A 55 -4.83 -15.78 -9.79
N SER A 56 -4.70 -16.71 -8.85
CA SER A 56 -3.39 -17.21 -8.40
C SER A 56 -2.63 -17.91 -9.52
N SER A 57 -3.33 -18.66 -10.38
CA SER A 57 -2.73 -19.33 -11.54
C SER A 57 -2.22 -18.32 -12.57
N LEU A 58 -2.95 -17.23 -12.82
CA LEU A 58 -2.51 -16.15 -13.70
C LEU A 58 -1.25 -15.48 -13.16
N ILE A 59 -1.22 -15.16 -11.86
CA ILE A 59 -0.05 -14.53 -11.22
C ILE A 59 1.17 -15.46 -11.30
N ASN A 60 1.02 -16.75 -10.97
CA ASN A 60 2.10 -17.73 -11.09
C ASN A 60 2.61 -17.85 -12.53
N ALA A 61 1.71 -17.84 -13.52
CA ALA A 61 2.10 -17.87 -14.94
C ALA A 61 2.85 -16.61 -15.38
N LEU A 62 2.47 -15.42 -14.87
CA LEU A 62 3.17 -14.16 -15.15
C LEU A 62 4.56 -14.11 -14.49
N LEU A 63 4.69 -14.66 -13.30
CA LEU A 63 5.96 -14.74 -12.57
C LEU A 63 6.87 -15.86 -13.09
N GLY A 64 6.32 -16.85 -13.81
CA GLY A 64 7.05 -18.04 -14.27
C GLY A 64 7.31 -19.06 -13.16
N GLU A 65 6.77 -18.87 -11.96
CA GLU A 65 7.02 -19.66 -10.76
C GLU A 65 5.73 -19.91 -9.97
N HIS A 66 5.68 -21.01 -9.23
CA HIS A 66 4.50 -21.42 -8.48
C HIS A 66 4.51 -20.86 -7.04
N ILE A 67 4.45 -19.54 -6.90
CA ILE A 67 4.60 -18.81 -5.63
C ILE A 67 3.30 -18.81 -4.80
N LEU A 68 2.15 -18.61 -5.45
CA LEU A 68 0.86 -18.60 -4.77
C LEU A 68 0.21 -19.99 -4.75
N VAL A 69 -0.46 -20.33 -3.64
CA VAL A 69 -1.31 -21.53 -3.56
C VAL A 69 -2.55 -21.33 -4.43
N SER A 70 -2.80 -22.27 -5.35
CA SER A 70 -4.04 -22.33 -6.14
C SER A 70 -4.86 -23.55 -5.70
N SER A 71 -5.96 -23.33 -4.96
CA SER A 71 -6.89 -24.39 -4.57
C SER A 71 -8.34 -23.99 -4.92
N PRO A 72 -9.21 -24.95 -5.32
CA PRO A 72 -10.62 -24.70 -5.57
C PRO A 72 -11.44 -24.44 -4.29
N ASN A 73 -10.92 -24.79 -3.10
CA ASN A 73 -11.47 -24.33 -1.82
C ASN A 73 -11.10 -22.86 -1.61
N PRO A 74 -11.98 -22.02 -1.01
CA PRO A 74 -11.70 -20.59 -0.82
C PRO A 74 -10.40 -20.43 -0.02
N THR A 75 -9.31 -20.14 -0.71
CA THR A 75 -7.95 -20.18 -0.15
C THR A 75 -7.42 -18.80 0.17
N THR A 76 -8.17 -17.76 -0.17
CA THR A 76 -7.73 -16.36 -0.08
C THR A 76 -8.91 -15.51 0.38
N ALA A 77 -9.24 -15.61 1.67
CA ALA A 77 -10.17 -14.70 2.33
C ALA A 77 -9.51 -13.33 2.63
N ALA A 78 -8.17 -13.26 2.61
CA ALA A 78 -7.39 -12.07 2.89
C ALA A 78 -6.67 -11.55 1.63
N THR A 79 -6.69 -10.24 1.43
CA THR A 79 -5.90 -9.57 0.39
C THR A 79 -4.42 -9.92 0.53
N THR A 80 -3.80 -10.38 -0.55
CA THR A 80 -2.38 -10.75 -0.60
C THR A 80 -1.64 -9.78 -1.51
N GLU A 81 -0.55 -9.19 -1.03
CA GLU A 81 0.36 -8.36 -1.82
C GLU A 81 1.66 -9.16 -2.06
N ILE A 82 2.18 -9.09 -3.28
CA ILE A 82 3.48 -9.67 -3.65
C ILE A 82 4.38 -8.52 -4.10
N SER A 83 5.58 -8.46 -3.53
CA SER A 83 6.63 -7.52 -3.93
C SER A 83 7.95 -8.25 -4.13
N TYR A 84 8.84 -7.65 -4.93
CA TYR A 84 10.21 -8.14 -5.06
C TYR A 84 10.98 -7.91 -3.75
N GLY A 85 11.84 -8.86 -3.39
CA GLY A 85 12.80 -8.76 -2.29
C GLY A 85 13.96 -9.72 -2.52
N ASP A 86 15.13 -9.44 -1.95
CA ASP A 86 16.32 -10.28 -2.10
C ASP A 86 16.17 -11.64 -1.40
N GLU A 87 15.31 -11.71 -0.39
CA GLU A 87 14.94 -12.93 0.33
C GLU A 87 13.43 -13.15 0.32
N SER A 88 13.01 -14.42 0.39
CA SER A 88 11.60 -14.80 0.46
C SER A 88 11.15 -14.91 1.91
N TYR A 89 10.27 -14.01 2.34
CA TYR A 89 9.62 -14.06 3.64
C TYR A 89 8.14 -13.64 3.54
N ILE A 90 7.35 -14.06 4.52
CA ILE A 90 5.93 -13.69 4.64
C ILE A 90 5.78 -12.77 5.84
N THR A 91 5.21 -11.58 5.61
CA THR A 91 4.81 -10.66 6.68
C THR A 91 3.31 -10.64 6.85
N LEU A 92 2.85 -10.65 8.10
CA LEU A 92 1.47 -10.39 8.45
C LEU A 92 1.40 -9.02 9.11
N LYS A 93 0.36 -8.22 8.78
CA LYS A 93 0.15 -6.93 9.43
C LYS A 93 -0.19 -7.14 10.90
N SER A 94 0.45 -6.38 11.78
CA SER A 94 0.09 -6.35 13.20
C SER A 94 -1.26 -5.66 13.41
N GLN A 95 -1.87 -5.86 14.58
CA GLN A 95 -3.11 -5.17 14.92
C GLN A 95 -2.95 -3.64 14.87
N THR A 96 -1.81 -3.12 15.33
CA THR A 96 -1.49 -1.69 15.28
C THR A 96 -1.46 -1.17 13.84
N GLN A 97 -0.80 -1.89 12.93
CA GLN A 97 -0.74 -1.49 11.51
C GLN A 97 -2.12 -1.48 10.86
N LEU A 98 -2.98 -2.45 11.20
CA LEU A 98 -4.36 -2.47 10.71
C LEU A 98 -5.16 -1.25 11.21
N ILE A 99 -4.96 -0.87 12.47
CA ILE A 99 -5.62 0.30 13.07
C ILE A 99 -5.13 1.61 12.45
N ASP A 100 -3.82 1.75 12.23
CA ASP A 100 -3.26 2.93 11.58
C ASP A 100 -3.85 3.11 10.17
N GLU A 101 -4.02 2.01 9.42
CA GLU A 101 -4.66 2.02 8.09
C GLU A 101 -6.14 2.39 8.16
N ILE A 102 -6.90 1.82 9.09
CA ILE A 102 -8.31 2.17 9.30
C ILE A 102 -8.43 3.66 9.62
N ASN A 103 -7.64 4.16 10.57
CA ASN A 103 -7.63 5.56 11.00
C ASN A 103 -7.25 6.50 9.85
N ALA A 104 -6.30 6.10 8.99
CA ALA A 104 -5.96 6.88 7.80
C ALA A 104 -7.14 6.96 6.81
N VAL A 105 -7.97 5.92 6.71
CA VAL A 105 -9.17 5.93 5.87
C VAL A 105 -10.27 6.78 6.50
N VAL A 106 -10.51 6.72 7.81
CA VAL A 106 -11.61 7.45 8.47
C VAL A 106 -11.25 8.85 8.95
N GLU A 107 -10.01 9.31 8.76
CA GLU A 107 -9.52 10.61 9.22
C GLU A 107 -10.41 11.78 8.76
N TYR A 108 -10.97 11.69 7.55
CA TYR A 108 -11.86 12.74 7.01
C TYR A 108 -13.19 12.88 7.76
N GLN A 109 -13.53 11.93 8.63
CA GLN A 109 -14.72 11.94 9.48
C GLN A 109 -14.43 12.43 10.91
N ASP A 110 -13.18 12.83 11.22
CA ASP A 110 -12.73 13.15 12.59
C ASP A 110 -12.95 12.00 13.60
N ILE A 111 -12.90 10.75 13.12
CA ILE A 111 -13.04 9.53 13.93
C ILE A 111 -11.69 8.83 14.02
N SER A 112 -11.38 8.24 15.17
CA SER A 112 -10.20 7.41 15.37
C SER A 112 -10.48 6.26 16.33
N PHE A 113 -9.87 5.12 16.06
CA PHE A 113 -9.98 3.89 16.86
C PHE A 113 -8.65 3.56 17.53
N SER A 114 -8.71 3.10 18.79
CA SER A 114 -7.56 2.59 19.53
C SER A 114 -7.31 1.10 19.31
N THR A 115 -8.38 0.32 19.07
CA THR A 115 -8.33 -1.13 18.89
C THR A 115 -9.22 -1.61 17.76
N ILE A 116 -8.96 -2.82 17.26
CA ILE A 116 -9.79 -3.44 16.20
C ILE A 116 -11.20 -3.70 16.73
N GLU A 117 -11.32 -4.09 17.99
CA GLU A 117 -12.60 -4.28 18.65
C GLU A 117 -13.42 -2.99 18.71
N ASP A 118 -12.79 -1.83 18.98
CA ASP A 118 -13.48 -0.54 18.96
C ASP A 118 -14.05 -0.22 17.57
N PHE A 119 -13.28 -0.52 16.52
CA PHE A 119 -13.73 -0.35 15.13
C PHE A 119 -14.87 -1.31 14.78
N ILE A 120 -14.74 -2.60 15.09
CA ILE A 120 -15.76 -3.61 14.77
C ILE A 120 -17.09 -3.31 15.48
N ASN A 121 -17.03 -2.77 16.70
CA ASN A 121 -18.22 -2.41 17.48
C ASN A 121 -18.70 -0.98 17.20
N SER A 122 -17.99 -0.21 16.38
CA SER A 122 -18.47 1.09 15.94
C SER A 122 -19.54 0.87 14.87
N ASP A 123 -20.75 1.34 15.14
CA ASP A 123 -21.85 1.39 14.16
C ASP A 123 -21.55 2.47 13.10
N LEU A 124 -20.43 2.32 12.38
CA LEU A 124 -20.14 3.06 11.17
C LEU A 124 -20.98 2.43 10.05
N GLU A 125 -22.14 3.01 9.76
CA GLU A 125 -22.88 2.76 8.51
C GLU A 125 -22.16 3.35 7.29
#